data_AF-B1LWB0-F1
#
_entry.id   AF-B1LWB0-F1
#
_cell.length_a   1.000
_cell.length_b   1.000
_cell.length_c   1.000
_cell.angle_alpha   90.00
_cell.angle_beta   90.00
_cell.angle_gamma   90.00
#
_symmetry.space_group_name_H-M   'P 1'
#
loop_
_entity.id
_entity.type
_entity.pdbx_description
1 polymer ?
#
loop_
_entity_poly.entity_id
_entity_poly.type
_entity_poly.pdbx_seq_one_letter_code
_entity_poly.pdbx_strand_id
1 'polypeptide(L)' 'MLLRLDQEGPLVSPKPWEMRTVRSLRERGLIRPRLSSRDPQGLWFISAKGKRAITRVRRVCSDRHPPAASPA' A
#
# COMPACT_ATOMS: atom_id res chain seq x y z
N MET A 1 1.84 5.23 1.93
CA MET A 1 0.97 4.31 2.69
C MET A 1 0.87 2.93 2.06
N LEU A 2 0.35 2.78 0.83
CA LEU A 2 0.24 1.45 0.18
C LEU A 2 1.60 0.76 -0.02
N LEU A 3 2.61 1.51 -0.47
CA LEU A 3 3.99 1.00 -0.59
C LEU A 3 4.57 0.53 0.75
N ARG A 4 4.25 1.26 1.83
CA ARG A 4 4.65 0.90 3.19
C ARG A 4 4.10 -0.47 3.59
N LEU A 5 2.84 -0.75 3.28
CA LEU A 5 2.21 -2.05 3.52
C LEU A 5 2.83 -3.21 2.73
N ASP A 6 3.42 -2.93 1.58
CA ASP A 6 4.07 -3.91 0.70
C ASP A 6 5.49 -4.23 1.16
N GLN A 7 6.21 -3.21 1.64
CA GLN A 7 7.62 -3.31 2.05
C GLN A 7 7.79 -3.70 3.52
N GLU A 8 7.04 -3.06 4.42
CA GLU A 8 7.17 -3.22 5.87
C GLU A 8 6.18 -4.25 6.44
N GLY A 9 5.22 -4.69 5.62
CA GLY A 9 4.17 -5.60 6.07
C GLY A 9 2.98 -4.87 6.72
N PRO A 10 2.24 -5.50 7.63
CA PRO A 10 0.98 -4.96 8.14
C PRO A 10 1.14 -3.60 8.83
N LEU A 11 0.22 -2.67 8.58
CA LEU A 11 0.15 -1.41 9.32
C LEU A 11 -0.36 -1.71 10.72
N VAL A 12 0.53 -1.51 11.70
CA VAL A 12 0.23 -1.62 13.12
C VAL A 12 -0.10 -0.23 13.68
N SER A 13 -1.26 -0.10 14.32
CA SER A 13 -1.68 1.12 15.04
C SER A 13 -1.46 2.42 14.26
N PRO A 14 -2.14 2.61 13.12
CA PRO A 14 -2.03 3.85 12.33
C PRO A 14 -2.40 5.06 13.19
N LYS A 15 -1.63 6.14 13.04
CA LYS A 15 -1.84 7.36 13.83
C LYS A 15 -3.16 8.04 13.43
N PRO A 16 -3.79 8.85 14.30
CA PRO A 16 -5.10 9.46 14.01
C PRO A 16 -5.16 10.22 12.69
N TRP A 17 -4.08 10.92 12.29
CA TRP A 17 -3.99 11.62 11.01
C TRP A 17 -3.88 10.68 9.79
N GLU A 18 -3.35 9.47 9.98
CA GLU A 18 -3.24 8.45 8.94
C GLU A 18 -4.59 7.78 8.65
N MET A 19 -5.54 7.86 9.59
CA MET A 19 -6.85 7.21 9.48
C MET A 19 -7.69 7.69 8.29
N ARG A 20 -7.51 8.92 7.82
CA ARG A 20 -8.15 9.39 6.58
C ARG A 20 -7.68 8.57 5.37
N THR A 21 -6.37 8.33 5.29
CA THR A 21 -5.77 7.52 4.22
C THR A 21 -6.17 6.05 4.37
N VAL A 22 -6.15 5.50 5.58
CA VAL A 22 -6.58 4.12 5.87
C VAL A 22 -8.04 3.91 5.44
N ARG A 23 -8.96 4.82 5.79
CA ARG A 23 -10.36 4.78 5.35
C ARG A 23 -10.50 4.79 3.83
N SER A 24 -9.83 5.73 3.16
CA SER A 24 -9.86 5.83 1.69
C SER A 24 -9.34 4.56 1.01
N LEU A 25 -8.25 3.98 1.52
CA LEU A 25 -7.69 2.73 1.00
C LEU A 25 -8.62 1.53 1.23
N ARG A 26 -9.31 1.49 2.38
CA ARG A 26 -10.30 0.47 2.71
C ARG A 26 -11.52 0.57 1.80
N GLU A 27 -12.08 1.77 1.62
CA GLU A 27 -13.22 2.03 0.72
C GLU A 27 -12.92 1.61 -0.72
N ARG A 28 -11.68 1.81 -1.16
CA ARG A 28 -11.21 1.36 -2.48
C ARG A 28 -10.92 -0.15 -2.55
N GLY A 29 -11.02 -0.87 -1.43
CA GLY A 29 -10.75 -2.29 -1.32
C GLY A 29 -9.26 -2.63 -1.51
N LEU A 30 -8.35 -1.70 -1.23
CA LEU A 30 -6.91 -1.89 -1.41
C LEU A 30 -6.27 -2.52 -0.17
N ILE A 31 -6.86 -2.28 1.00
CA ILE A 31 -6.44 -2.85 2.28
C ILE A 31 -7.62 -3.51 2.97
N ARG A 32 -7.32 -4.40 3.91
CA ARG A 32 -8.31 -5.09 4.74
C ARG A 32 -7.87 -5.11 6.20
N PRO A 33 -8.79 -4.96 7.16
CA PRO A 33 -8.47 -5.20 8.56
C PRO A 33 -8.19 -6.70 8.75
N ARG A 34 -7.32 -7.06 9.70
CA ARG A 34 -7.30 -8.44 10.19
C ARG A 34 -8.52 -8.63 11.08
N LEU A 35 -9.27 -9.69 10.82
CA LEU A 35 -10.32 -10.16 11.72
C LEU A 35 -9.64 -10.65 13.01
N SER A 36 -9.37 -9.73 13.92
CA SER A 36 -9.09 -10.07 15.32
C SER A 36 -10.29 -9.60 16.12
N SER A 37 -10.94 -10.54 16.79
CA SER A 37 -12.11 -10.29 17.65
C SER A 37 -11.82 -9.25 18.75
N ARG A 38 -10.55 -8.97 19.06
CA ARG A 38 -10.12 -8.11 20.16
C ARG A 38 -9.68 -6.70 19.77
N ASP A 39 -9.37 -6.43 18.51
CA ASP A 39 -8.86 -5.11 18.13
C ASP A 39 -9.20 -4.72 16.68
N PRO A 40 -10.28 -3.95 16.47
CA PRO A 40 -10.66 -3.46 15.15
C PRO A 40 -9.76 -2.33 14.62
N GLN A 41 -8.83 -1.80 15.41
CA GLN A 41 -8.03 -0.61 15.04
C GLN A 41 -6.57 -0.94 14.72
N GLY A 42 -6.08 -2.10 15.13
CA GLY A 42 -4.64 -2.34 15.23
C GLY A 42 -3.93 -2.86 13.99
N LEU A 43 -4.57 -3.63 13.09
CA LEU A 43 -3.82 -4.38 12.06
C LEU A 43 -4.46 -4.34 10.67
N TRP A 44 -3.79 -3.67 9.72
CA TRP A 44 -4.23 -3.57 8.32
C TRP A 44 -3.29 -4.28 7.37
N PHE A 45 -3.85 -5.07 6.45
CA PHE A 45 -3.12 -5.87 5.46
C PHE A 45 -3.41 -5.36 4.06
N ILE A 46 -2.41 -5.47 3.19
CA ILE A 46 -2.64 -5.27 1.77
C ILE A 46 -3.54 -6.40 1.21
N SER A 47 -4.51 -6.02 0.39
CA SER A 47 -5.34 -6.97 -0.35
C SER A 47 -4.67 -7.36 -1.68
N ALA A 48 -5.20 -8.39 -2.36
CA ALA A 48 -4.77 -8.71 -3.73
C ALA A 48 -4.96 -7.53 -4.70
N LYS A 49 -6.04 -6.75 -4.55
CA LYS A 49 -6.29 -5.53 -5.34
C LYS A 49 -5.23 -4.46 -5.05
N GLY A 50 -4.88 -4.30 -3.78
CA GLY A 50 -3.79 -3.42 -3.33
C GLY A 50 -2.46 -3.78 -3.95
N LYS A 51 -2.09 -5.07 -3.93
CA LYS A 51 -0.84 -5.57 -4.55
C LYS A 51 -0.78 -5.22 -6.04
N ARG A 52 -1.85 -5.47 -6.79
CA ARG A 52 -1.92 -5.11 -8.22
C ARG A 52 -1.80 -3.60 -8.46
N ALA A 53 -2.41 -2.79 -7.60
CA ALA A 53 -2.29 -1.33 -7.69
C ALA A 53 -0.84 -0.87 -7.50
N ILE A 54 -0.10 -1.50 -6.59
CA ILE A 54 1.34 -1.22 -6.38
C ILE A 54 2.16 -1.65 -7.58
N THR A 55 1.95 -2.86 -8.10
CA THR A 55 2.65 -3.33 -9.31
C THR A 55 2.46 -2.37 -10.49
N ARG A 56 1.23 -1.86 -10.68
CA ARG A 56 0.94 -0.87 -11.72
C ARG A 56 1.72 0.43 -11.52
N VAL A 57 1.77 0.95 -10.29
CA VAL A 57 2.54 2.16 -9.97
C VAL A 57 4.04 1.95 -10.18
N ARG A 58 4.59 0.82 -9.71
CA ARG A 58 6.02 0.47 -9.90
C ARG A 58 6.38 0.40 -11.38
N ARG A 59 5.52 -0.22 -12.20
CA ARG A 59 5.74 -0.29 -13.65
C ARG A 59 5.73 1.09 -14.30
N VAL A 60 4.76 1.94 -13.96
CA VAL A 60 4.71 3.33 -14.47
C VAL A 60 5.93 4.14 -14.06
N CYS A 61 6.45 3.95 -12.84
CA CYS A 61 7.67 4.62 -12.40
C CYS A 61 8.93 4.08 -13.10
N SER A 62 9.00 2.78 -13.39
CA SER A 62 10.11 2.19 -14.18
C SER A 62 10.07 2.61 -15.64
N ASP A 63 8.91 2.66 -16.28
CA ASP A 63 8.75 3.10 -17.68
C ASP A 63 9.11 4.59 -17.87
N ARG A 64 9.11 5.38 -16.79
CA ARG A 64 9.55 6.78 -16.82
C ARG A 64 11.06 6.96 -16.68
N HIS A 65 11.84 5.90 -16.52
CA HIS A 65 13.29 5.98 -16.60
C HIS A 65 13.72 5.74 -18.05
N PRO A 66 14.01 6.79 -18.85
CA PRO A 66 14.63 6.58 -20.15
C PRO A 66 15.94 5.84 -19.90
N PRO A 67 16.30 4.82 -20.72
CA PRO A 67 17.60 4.19 -20.59
C PRO A 67 18.66 5.28 -20.75
N ALA A 68 19.42 5.50 -19.67
CA ALA A 68 20.56 6.41 -19.71
C ALA A 68 21.43 5.97 -20.88
N ALA A 69 21.54 6.84 -21.89
CA ALA A 69 22.31 6.58 -23.10
C ALA A 69 23.72 6.15 -22.67
N SER A 70 24.10 4.92 -23.04
CA SER A 70 25.47 4.44 -22.88
C SER A 70 26.38 5.34 -23.73
N PRO A 71 27.42 5.97 -23.16
CA PRO A 71 28.42 6.64 -23.98
C PRO A 71 29.23 5.56 -24.72
N ALA A 72 29.44 5.81 -26.02
CA ALA A 72 30.22 5.00 -26.94
C ALA A 72 31.73 5.17 -26.71
#